data_AF-T2IZR9-F1
#
_entry.id   AF-T2IZR9-F1
#
_cell.length_a   1.000
_cell.length_b   1.000
_cell.length_c   1.000
_cell.angle_alpha   90.00
_cell.angle_beta   90.00
_cell.angle_gamma   90.00
#
_symmetry.space_group_name_H-M   'P 1'
#
loop_
_entity.id
_entity.type
_entity.pdbx_description
1 polymer ?
#
loop_
_entity_poly.entity_id
_entity_poly.type
_entity_poly.pdbx_seq_one_letter_code
_entity_poly.pdbx_strand_id
1 'polypeptide(L)'
;MKSPEEGRKQAAKLAASVYAYASHIDELEKLGNAVEQIAHAHVNTRVIAEQYPVIGECLLAAMKDILGDAATPEVMEAWTEAYNSLADIFITREKEIYRQQDKKMQAKLK
;
A
#
# COMPACT_ATOMS: atom_id res chain seq x y z
N MET A 1 -2.74 -15.40 17.95
CA MET A 1 -2.52 -13.97 18.20
C MET A 1 -1.04 -13.71 17.93
N LYS A 2 -0.67 -12.93 16.91
CA LYS A 2 0.75 -12.72 16.53
C LYS A 2 1.48 -11.99 17.66
N SER A 3 2.74 -12.34 17.90
CA SER A 3 3.52 -11.74 18.99
C SER A 3 3.81 -10.25 18.72
N PRO A 4 4.00 -9.42 19.77
CA PRO A 4 4.36 -8.00 19.61
C PRO A 4 5.65 -7.77 18.79
N GLU A 5 6.56 -8.75 18.80
CA GLU A 5 7.79 -8.72 18.02
C GLU A 5 7.54 -8.95 16.52
N GLU A 6 6.66 -9.89 16.18
CA GLU A 6 6.23 -10.13 14.79
C GLU A 6 5.44 -8.95 14.23
N GLY A 7 4.61 -8.29 15.05
CA GLY A 7 3.92 -7.05 14.66
C GLY A 7 4.90 -5.93 14.31
N ARG A 8 5.93 -5.73 15.12
CA ARG A 8 7.00 -4.75 14.84
C ARG A 8 7.83 -5.11 13.62
N LYS A 9 8.17 -6.39 13.42
CA LYS A 9 8.88 -6.86 12.22
C LYS A 9 8.04 -6.66 10.95
N GLN A 10 6.72 -6.86 11.03
CA GLN A 10 5.82 -6.59 9.91
C GLN A 10 5.72 -5.09 9.61
N ALA A 11 5.59 -4.25 10.64
CA ALA A 11 5.59 -2.80 10.49
C ALA A 11 6.91 -2.29 9.89
N ALA A 12 8.06 -2.82 10.33
CA ALA A 12 9.37 -2.47 9.78
C ALA A 12 9.53 -2.90 8.32
N LYS A 13 9.02 -4.08 7.93
CA LYS A 13 9.01 -4.52 6.52
C LYS A 13 8.10 -3.66 5.66
N LEU A 14 6.96 -3.25 6.20
CA LEU A 14 6.05 -2.33 5.52
C LEU A 14 6.72 -0.97 5.34
N ALA A 15 7.30 -0.40 6.40
CA ALA A 15 8.05 0.86 6.35
C ALA A 15 9.23 0.79 5.36
N ALA A 16 9.99 -0.31 5.34
CA ALA A 16 11.07 -0.51 4.39
C ALA A 16 10.56 -0.62 2.94
N SER A 17 9.40 -1.25 2.72
CA SER A 17 8.78 -1.35 1.39
C SER A 17 8.25 0.00 0.92
N VAL A 18 7.67 0.80 1.83
CA VAL A 18 7.23 2.18 1.57
C VAL A 18 8.42 3.09 1.30
N TYR A 19 9.51 2.95 2.05
CA TYR A 19 10.75 3.71 1.85
C TYR A 19 11.40 3.36 0.51
N ALA A 20 11.47 2.07 0.16
CA ALA A 20 11.97 1.63 -1.15
C ALA A 20 11.07 2.16 -2.28
N TYR A 21 9.75 2.12 -2.11
CA TYR A 21 8.82 2.70 -3.06
C TYR A 21 9.03 4.21 -3.23
N ALA A 22 9.16 4.96 -2.14
CA ALA A 22 9.39 6.41 -2.18
C ALA A 22 10.75 6.77 -2.77
N SER A 23 11.78 5.95 -2.55
CA SER A 23 13.12 6.13 -3.16
C SER A 23 13.12 5.86 -4.67
N HIS A 24 12.06 5.24 -5.20
CA HIS A 24 11.88 4.91 -6.61
C HIS A 24 10.57 5.48 -7.19
N ILE A 25 9.98 6.49 -6.55
CA ILE A 25 8.69 7.07 -6.95
C ILE A 25 8.75 7.78 -8.32
N ASP A 26 9.94 8.16 -8.77
CA ASP A 26 10.16 8.71 -10.11
C ASP A 26 10.27 7.60 -11.19
N GLU A 27 10.29 6.33 -10.79
CA GLU A 27 10.42 5.16 -11.66
C GLU A 27 9.19 4.24 -11.60
N LEU A 28 8.00 4.80 -11.33
CA LEU A 28 6.75 4.05 -11.21
C LEU A 28 6.44 3.14 -12.41
N GLU A 29 6.82 3.57 -13.62
CA GLU A 29 6.66 2.78 -14.84
C GLU A 29 7.47 1.47 -14.83
N LYS A 30 8.60 1.43 -14.11
CA LYS A 30 9.42 0.23 -13.94
C LYS A 30 8.90 -0.71 -12.85
N LEU A 31 7.99 -0.22 -12.00
CA LEU A 31 7.43 -0.98 -10.88
C LEU A 31 6.22 -1.85 -11.26
N GLY A 32 5.81 -1.90 -12.54
CA GLY A 32 4.62 -2.65 -12.97
C GLY A 32 4.53 -4.07 -12.43
N ASN A 33 5.63 -4.83 -12.41
CA ASN A 33 5.64 -6.19 -11.83
C ASN A 33 5.48 -6.19 -10.30
N ALA A 34 6.10 -5.24 -9.60
CA ALA A 34 5.97 -5.10 -8.15
C ALA A 34 4.54 -4.68 -7.76
N VAL A 35 3.95 -3.75 -8.50
CA VAL A 35 2.56 -3.30 -8.30
C VAL A 35 1.60 -4.47 -8.47
N GLU A 36 1.76 -5.29 -9.52
CA GLU A 36 0.92 -6.47 -9.71
C GLU A 36 1.04 -7.48 -8.57
N GLN A 37 2.27 -7.77 -8.12
CA GLN A 37 2.48 -8.70 -7.02
C GLN A 37 1.82 -8.21 -5.72
N ILE A 38 1.94 -6.93 -5.42
CA ILE A 38 1.35 -6.32 -4.22
C ILE A 38 -0.17 -6.27 -4.34
N ALA A 39 -0.73 -5.85 -5.48
CA ALA A 39 -2.17 -5.82 -5.71
C ALA A 39 -2.81 -7.21 -5.55
N HIS A 40 -2.15 -8.26 -6.05
CA HIS A 40 -2.59 -9.63 -5.82
C HIS A 40 -2.51 -10.04 -4.34
N ALA A 41 -1.47 -9.63 -3.62
CA ALA A 41 -1.37 -9.89 -2.18
C ALA A 41 -2.49 -9.20 -1.40
N HIS A 42 -2.79 -7.93 -1.71
CA HIS A 42 -3.88 -7.16 -1.12
C HIS A 42 -5.24 -7.82 -1.33
N VAL A 43 -5.54 -8.22 -2.57
CA VAL A 43 -6.77 -8.95 -2.91
C VAL A 43 -6.87 -10.26 -2.14
N ASN A 44 -5.78 -11.02 -2.02
CA ASN A 44 -5.75 -12.27 -1.26
C ASN A 44 -6.04 -12.04 0.23
N THR A 45 -5.62 -10.90 0.78
CA THR A 45 -5.92 -10.49 2.16
C THR A 45 -7.23 -9.73 2.32
N ARG A 46 -8.01 -9.55 1.23
CA ARG A 46 -9.29 -8.84 1.17
C ARG A 46 -9.20 -7.36 1.53
N VAL A 47 -8.15 -6.68 1.06
CA VAL A 47 -8.05 -5.23 1.18
C VAL A 47 -9.12 -4.57 0.29
N ILE A 48 -9.80 -3.56 0.82
CA ILE A 48 -10.80 -2.76 0.10
C ILE A 48 -10.41 -1.28 0.10
N ALA A 49 -10.95 -0.53 -0.87
CA ALA A 49 -10.62 0.88 -1.08
C ALA A 49 -10.84 1.73 0.19
N GLU A 50 -11.89 1.42 0.95
CA GLU A 50 -12.28 2.10 2.18
C GLU A 50 -11.24 1.97 3.31
N GLN A 51 -10.30 1.02 3.21
CA GLN A 51 -9.23 0.83 4.19
C GLN A 51 -8.00 1.71 3.92
N TYR A 52 -7.82 2.23 2.69
CA TYR A 52 -6.65 3.03 2.35
C TYR A 52 -6.51 4.32 3.19
N PRO A 53 -7.58 5.07 3.52
CA PRO A 53 -7.45 6.25 4.37
C PRO A 53 -6.85 5.93 5.74
N VAL A 54 -7.38 4.92 6.45
CA VAL A 54 -6.89 4.55 7.79
C VAL A 54 -5.47 3.95 7.74
N ILE A 55 -5.13 3.20 6.69
CA ILE A 55 -3.77 2.69 6.49
C ILE A 55 -2.79 3.86 6.27
N GLY A 56 -3.19 4.86 5.49
CA GLY A 56 -2.39 6.06 5.21
C GLY A 56 -2.11 6.87 6.46
N GLU A 57 -3.14 7.09 7.28
CA GLU A 57 -2.99 7.79 8.56
C GLU A 57 -2.00 7.08 9.48
N CYS A 58 -2.11 5.75 9.64
CA CYS A 58 -1.17 4.98 10.45
C CYS A 58 0.27 5.04 9.90
N LEU A 59 0.42 4.98 8.58
CA LEU A 59 1.73 5.02 7.92
C LEU A 59 2.40 6.38 8.07
N LEU A 60 1.66 7.47 7.84
CA LEU A 60 2.17 8.84 7.96
C LEU A 60 2.49 9.17 9.43
N ALA A 61 1.68 8.69 10.38
CA ALA A 61 1.99 8.82 11.80
C ALA A 61 3.30 8.11 12.17
N ALA A 62 3.48 6.86 11.72
CA ALA A 62 4.72 6.12 11.94
C ALA A 62 5.93 6.79 11.25
N MET A 63 5.75 7.35 10.06
CA MET A 63 6.79 8.09 9.35
C MET A 63 7.21 9.33 10.14
N LYS A 64 6.25 10.08 10.71
CA LYS A 64 6.52 11.24 11.56
C LYS A 64 7.34 10.85 12.79
N ASP A 65 7.00 9.74 13.45
CA ASP A 65 7.74 9.24 14.62
C ASP A 65 9.19 8.86 14.28
N ILE A 66 9.42 8.32 13.07
CA ILE A 66 10.75 7.93 12.60
C ILE A 66 11.60 9.13 12.17
N LEU A 67 11.00 10.08 11.44
CA LEU A 67 11.69 11.25 10.90
C LEU A 67 11.99 12.30 11.99
N GLY A 68 11.21 12.35 13.08
CA GLY A 68 11.41 13.32 14.15
C GLY A 68 11.41 14.76 13.63
N ASP A 69 12.47 15.50 13.89
CA ASP A 69 12.62 16.91 13.46
C ASP A 69 12.66 17.08 11.93
N ALA A 70 12.94 16.02 11.17
CA ALA A 70 12.90 16.05 9.71
C ALA A 70 11.48 15.95 9.14
N ALA A 71 10.48 15.62 9.96
CA ALA A 71 9.06 15.57 9.57
C ALA A 71 8.45 16.98 9.50
N THR A 72 9.03 17.85 8.67
CA THR A 72 8.49 19.20 8.45
C THR A 72 7.10 19.11 7.78
N PRO A 73 6.25 20.15 7.91
CA PRO A 73 4.93 20.16 7.25
C PRO A 73 5.01 19.88 5.74
N GLU A 74 5.98 20.49 5.06
CA GLU A 74 6.22 20.32 3.63
C GLU A 74 6.62 18.88 3.28
N VAL A 75 7.49 18.26 4.09
CA VAL A 75 7.87 16.85 3.90
C VAL A 75 6.67 15.94 4.10
N MET A 76 5.89 16.14 5.15
CA MET A 76 4.71 15.31 5.44
C MET A 76 3.61 15.48 4.37
N GLU A 77 3.44 16.67 3.81
CA GLU A 77 2.53 16.92 2.70
C GLU A 77 2.95 16.17 1.44
N ALA A 78 4.23 16.24 1.05
CA ALA A 78 4.76 15.49 -0.09
C ALA A 78 4.59 13.97 0.09
N TRP A 79 4.82 13.44 1.30
CA TRP A 79 4.58 12.03 1.61
C TRP A 79 3.09 11.65 1.52
N THR A 80 2.20 12.56 1.90
CA THR A 80 0.76 12.35 1.81
C THR A 80 0.31 12.27 0.35
N GLU A 81 0.79 13.17 -0.50
CA GLU A 81 0.51 13.16 -1.93
C GLU A 81 1.05 11.91 -2.63
N ALA A 82 2.28 11.51 -2.29
CA ALA A 82 2.91 10.28 -2.76
C ALA A 82 2.09 9.03 -2.38
N TYR A 83 1.64 8.96 -1.12
CA TYR A 83 0.80 7.86 -0.64
C TYR A 83 -0.54 7.81 -1.39
N ASN A 84 -1.22 8.95 -1.53
CA ASN A 84 -2.51 9.02 -2.21
C ASN A 84 -2.40 8.59 -3.67
N SER A 85 -1.35 9.05 -4.36
CA SER A 85 -1.09 8.66 -5.76
C SER A 85 -0.88 7.15 -5.90
N LEU A 86 -0.13 6.53 -4.98
CA LEU A 86 0.07 5.08 -4.96
C LEU A 86 -1.22 4.33 -4.61
N ALA A 87 -1.96 4.82 -3.62
CA ALA A 87 -3.23 4.24 -3.20
C ALA A 87 -4.21 4.17 -4.38
N ASP A 88 -4.31 5.23 -5.19
CA ASP A 88 -5.18 5.25 -6.36
C ASP A 88 -4.78 4.21 -7.42
N ILE A 89 -3.49 4.00 -7.63
CA ILE A 89 -2.97 2.94 -8.52
C ILE A 89 -3.42 1.56 -8.03
N PHE A 90 -3.20 1.27 -6.74
CA PHE A 90 -3.58 -0.02 -6.18
C PHE A 90 -5.10 -0.23 -6.16
N ILE A 91 -5.87 0.77 -5.70
CA ILE A 91 -7.34 0.71 -5.66
C ILE A 91 -7.89 0.41 -7.06
N THR A 92 -7.36 1.09 -8.09
CA THR A 92 -7.79 0.86 -9.47
C THR A 92 -7.48 -0.56 -9.90
N ARG A 93 -6.25 -1.01 -9.66
CA ARG A 93 -5.82 -2.33 -10.10
C ARG A 93 -6.55 -3.47 -9.37
N GLU A 94 -6.71 -3.35 -8.06
CA GLU A 94 -7.39 -4.34 -7.22
C GLU A 94 -8.86 -4.50 -7.61
N LYS A 95 -9.55 -3.39 -7.92
CA LYS A 95 -10.91 -3.42 -8.47
C LYS A 95 -11.00 -4.26 -9.74
N GLU A 96 -10.01 -4.18 -10.63
CA GLU A 96 -9.96 -5.02 -11.83
C GLU A 96 -9.77 -6.50 -11.49
N ILE A 97 -8.85 -6.81 -10.56
CA ILE A 97 -8.58 -8.19 -10.13
C ILE A 97 -9.84 -8.80 -9.50
N TYR A 98 -10.52 -8.08 -8.59
CA TYR A 98 -11.78 -8.53 -8.01
C TYR A 98 -12.84 -8.82 -9.09
N ARG A 99 -13.05 -7.89 -10.04
CA ARG A 99 -13.97 -8.10 -11.16
C ARG A 99 -13.62 -9.34 -11.99
N GLN A 100 -12.34 -9.61 -12.20
CA GLN A 100 -11.89 -10.80 -12.93
C GLN A 100 -12.16 -12.08 -12.15
N GLN A 101 -11.95 -12.08 -10.83
CA GLN A 101 -12.27 -13.23 -9.96
C GLN A 101 -13.77 -13.52 -9.96
N ASP A 102 -14.61 -12.49 -9.86
CA ASP A 102 -16.07 -12.62 -9.92
C ASP A 102 -16.53 -13.21 -11.26
N LYS A 103 -16.02 -12.69 -12.38
CA LYS A 103 -16.30 -13.24 -13.71
C LYS A 103 -15.90 -14.70 -13.84
N LYS A 104 -14.71 -15.07 -13.34
CA LYS A 104 -14.22 -16.46 -13.34
C LYS A 104 -15.11 -17.37 -12.49
N MET A 105 -15.60 -16.88 -11.35
CA MET A 105 -16.50 -17.63 -10.48
C MET A 105 -17.86 -17.86 -11.17
N GLN A 106 -18.43 -16.82 -11.79
CA GLN A 106 -19.69 -16.92 -12.53
C GLN A 106 -19.60 -17.89 -13.72
N ALA A 107 -18.48 -17.90 -14.43
CA ALA A 107 -18.26 -18.82 -15.55
C ALA A 107 -18.18 -20.30 -15.12
N LYS A 108 -17.72 -20.59 -13.90
CA LYS A 108 -17.67 -21.96 -13.35
C LYS A 108 -19.01 -22.47 -12.83
N LEU A 109 -19.96 -21.56 -12.57
CA LEU A 109 -21.29 -21.85 -12.05
C LEU A 109 -22.34 -22.04 -13.17
N LYS A 110 -21.97 -21.76 -14.42
CA LYS A 110 -22.77 -22.01 -15.62
C LYS A 110 -22.33 -23.31 -16.28
#